data_AF-A0A7X5CYB3-F1
#
_entry.id   AF-A0A7X5CYB3-F1
#
_cell.length_a   1.000
_cell.length_b   1.000
_cell.length_c   1.000
_cell.angle_alpha   90.00
_cell.angle_beta   90.00
_cell.angle_gamma   90.00
#
_symmetry.space_group_name_H-M   'P 1'
#
loop_
_entity.id
_entity.type
_entity.pdbx_description
1 polymer ?
#
loop_
_entity_poly.entity_id
_entity_poly.type
_entity_poly.pdbx_seq_one_letter_code
_entity_poly.pdbx_strand_id
1 'polypeptide(L)'
;MTEREKQYREELFKLMQENPDLPIAPMVDADIVEDDCGYWLGAWGRASVDEYLFAERSEKMLFKSDDDVFGALESYMSYEEFEALPESESECRHYYNKLPWIKAIIVYINLPE
;
A
#
# COMPACT_ATOMS: atom_id res chain seq x y z
N MET A 1 -7.47 20.58 14.17
CA MET A 1 -6.22 19.82 14.23
C MET A 1 -6.10 19.23 15.62
N THR A 2 -6.28 17.92 15.72
CA THR A 2 -6.13 17.19 17.00
C THR A 2 -4.65 16.98 17.30
N GLU A 3 -4.29 16.71 18.56
CA GLU A 3 -2.90 16.36 18.91
C GLU A 3 -2.41 15.12 18.14
N ARG A 4 -3.33 14.21 17.83
CA ARG A 4 -3.06 13.01 17.05
C ARG A 4 -2.72 13.32 15.60
N GLU A 5 -3.51 14.19 14.96
CA GLU A 5 -3.22 14.67 13.60
C GLU A 5 -1.85 15.37 13.53
N LYS A 6 -1.51 16.15 14.55
CA LYS A 6 -0.19 16.78 14.65
C LYS A 6 0.93 15.75 14.74
N GLN A 7 0.79 14.71 15.57
CA GLN A 7 1.77 13.63 15.69
C GLN A 7 1.99 12.89 14.35
N TYR A 8 0.91 12.57 13.64
CA TYR A 8 1.01 11.92 12.32
C TYR A 8 1.76 12.76 11.30
N ARG A 9 1.52 14.08 11.29
CA ARG A 9 2.25 15.00 10.41
C ARG A 9 3.73 15.08 10.77
N GLU A 10 4.06 15.14 12.06
CA GLU A 10 5.46 15.16 12.53
C GLU A 10 6.19 13.87 12.14
N GLU A 11 5.54 12.71 12.25
CA GLU A 11 6.09 11.42 11.82
C GLU A 11 6.33 11.38 10.30
N LEU A 12 5.35 11.81 9.49
CA LEU A 12 5.50 11.91 8.05
C LEU A 12 6.70 12.81 7.67
N PHE A 13 6.82 13.99 8.28
CA PHE A 13 7.93 14.89 8.00
C PHE A 13 9.28 14.29 8.36
N LYS A 14 9.35 13.54 9.47
CA LYS A 14 10.56 12.81 9.84
C LYS A 14 10.91 11.76 8.78
N LEU A 15 9.95 10.96 8.33
CA LEU A 15 10.17 9.94 7.30
C LEU A 15 10.65 10.56 5.98
N MET A 16 10.10 11.70 5.58
CA MET A 16 10.52 12.44 4.38
C MET A 16 11.96 12.95 4.48
N GLN A 17 12.38 13.41 5.67
CA GLN A 17 13.76 13.84 5.90
C GLN A 17 14.74 12.67 5.91
N GLU A 18 14.34 11.54 6.49
CA GLU A 18 15.16 10.32 6.56
C GLU A 18 15.24 9.59 5.20
N ASN A 19 14.25 9.76 4.33
CA ASN A 19 14.14 9.07 3.05
C ASN A 19 13.79 10.04 1.90
N PRO A 20 14.65 11.02 1.58
CA PRO A 20 14.33 12.12 0.67
C PRO A 20 14.08 11.68 -0.79
N ASP A 21 14.59 10.52 -1.18
CA ASP A 21 14.46 9.99 -2.54
C ASP A 21 13.24 9.07 -2.72
N LEU A 22 12.55 8.70 -1.62
CA LEU A 22 11.35 7.87 -1.71
C LEU A 22 10.13 8.71 -2.08
N PRO A 23 9.28 8.23 -3.00
CA PRO A 23 8.00 8.87 -3.26
C PRO A 23 7.09 8.77 -2.03
N ILE A 24 6.16 9.72 -1.91
CA ILE A 24 5.09 9.67 -0.91
C ILE A 24 3.83 9.16 -1.61
N ALA A 25 3.30 8.04 -1.13
CA ALA A 25 2.10 7.41 -1.68
C ALA A 25 0.92 7.58 -0.70
N PRO A 26 -0.05 8.46 -0.99
CA PRO A 26 -1.25 8.57 -0.18
C PRO A 26 -2.18 7.38 -0.43
N MET A 27 -2.53 6.66 0.65
CA MET A 27 -3.53 5.59 0.64
C MET A 27 -4.80 6.14 1.26
N VAL A 28 -5.83 6.32 0.43
CA VAL A 28 -7.07 6.99 0.81
C VAL A 28 -8.07 5.93 1.28
N ASP A 29 -8.66 6.16 2.45
CA ASP A 29 -9.75 5.33 2.97
C ASP A 29 -10.91 5.32 1.97
N ALA A 30 -11.45 4.12 1.70
CA ALA A 30 -12.54 3.94 0.75
C ALA A 30 -13.79 4.72 1.16
N ASP A 31 -14.01 4.92 2.47
CA ASP A 31 -15.15 5.68 2.99
C ASP A 31 -15.05 7.19 2.71
N ILE A 32 -13.89 7.68 2.28
CA ILE A 32 -13.73 9.09 1.85
C ILE A 32 -14.20 9.26 0.40
N VAL A 33 -14.06 8.24 -0.44
CA VAL A 33 -14.33 8.33 -1.87
C VAL A 33 -15.75 7.85 -2.14
N GLU A 34 -16.67 8.78 -2.40
CA GLU A 34 -18.01 8.46 -2.86
C GLU A 34 -18.12 8.52 -4.39
N ASP A 35 -19.14 7.86 -4.95
CA ASP A 35 -19.53 7.89 -6.37
C ASP A 35 -20.19 9.24 -6.77
N ASP A 36 -19.60 10.36 -6.37
CA ASP A 36 -20.07 11.71 -6.68
C ASP A 36 -18.93 12.66 -7.10
N CYS A 37 -19.29 13.83 -7.59
CA CYS A 37 -18.38 14.88 -8.02
C CYS A 37 -18.08 15.87 -6.88
N GLY A 38 -16.80 16.16 -6.65
CA GLY A 38 -16.41 17.18 -5.67
C GLY A 38 -15.04 16.96 -5.06
N TYR A 39 -14.82 17.60 -3.92
CA TYR A 39 -13.65 17.40 -3.08
C TYR A 39 -14.10 16.75 -1.78
N TRP A 40 -13.41 15.67 -1.40
CA TRP A 40 -13.61 15.02 -0.12
C TRP A 40 -12.59 15.50 0.90
N LEU A 41 -13.07 15.74 2.12
CA LEU A 41 -12.19 16.12 3.22
C LEU A 41 -11.66 14.86 3.89
N GLY A 42 -10.34 14.67 3.83
CA GLY A 42 -9.63 13.65 4.59
C GLY A 42 -8.83 14.24 5.75
N ALA A 43 -8.36 13.37 6.63
CA ALA A 43 -7.45 13.68 7.73
C ALA A 43 -6.17 12.86 7.64
N TRP A 44 -5.06 13.43 8.14
CA TRP A 44 -3.79 12.74 8.20
C TRP A 44 -3.87 11.53 9.12
N GLY A 45 -3.52 10.36 8.60
CA GLY A 45 -3.30 9.13 9.34
C GLY A 45 -1.82 8.80 9.49
N ARG A 46 -1.56 7.58 9.97
CA ARG A 46 -0.20 7.06 10.15
C ARG A 46 0.59 7.06 8.83
N ALA A 47 1.91 7.12 8.94
CA ALA A 47 2.81 6.97 7.81
C ALA A 47 3.94 5.98 8.11
N SER A 48 4.42 5.26 7.10
CA SER A 48 5.53 4.31 7.22
C SER A 48 6.22 4.09 5.88
N VAL A 49 7.49 3.68 5.90
CA VAL A 49 8.15 3.18 4.69
C VAL A 49 7.73 1.74 4.46
N ASP A 50 7.20 1.44 3.28
CA ASP A 50 6.83 0.09 2.84
C ASP A 50 6.97 -0.04 1.32
N GLU A 51 6.68 -1.21 0.78
CA GLU A 51 6.53 -1.43 -0.65
C GLU A 51 5.09 -1.82 -0.99
N TYR A 52 4.54 -1.26 -2.07
CA TYR A 52 3.18 -1.54 -2.52
C TYR A 52 3.14 -2.00 -3.97
N LEU A 53 2.03 -2.63 -4.35
CA LEU A 53 1.76 -3.11 -5.70
C LEU A 53 0.27 -3.01 -6.00
N PHE A 54 -0.08 -2.40 -7.14
CA PHE A 54 -1.44 -2.48 -7.66
C PHE A 54 -1.61 -3.74 -8.50
N ALA A 55 -2.46 -4.64 -8.05
CA ALA A 55 -2.83 -5.85 -8.76
C ALA A 55 -4.05 -5.58 -9.65
N GLU A 56 -3.82 -5.03 -10.85
CA GLU A 56 -4.84 -4.56 -11.79
C GLU A 56 -6.00 -5.55 -12.00
N ARG A 57 -5.70 -6.85 -12.12
CA ARG A 57 -6.69 -7.90 -12.36
C ARG A 57 -7.70 -8.06 -11.23
N SER A 58 -7.21 -7.90 -9.99
CA SER A 58 -8.02 -8.02 -8.78
C SER A 58 -8.54 -6.68 -8.27
N GLU A 59 -8.11 -5.57 -8.88
CA GLU A 59 -8.35 -4.19 -8.44
C GLU A 59 -7.94 -3.95 -6.97
N LYS A 60 -6.88 -4.63 -6.51
CA LYS A 60 -6.40 -4.54 -5.12
C LYS A 60 -5.08 -3.80 -5.01
N MET A 61 -4.96 -3.00 -3.95
CA MET A 61 -3.67 -2.55 -3.46
C MET A 61 -3.09 -3.59 -2.51
N LEU A 62 -1.89 -4.06 -2.80
CA LEU A 62 -1.16 -5.04 -1.98
C LEU A 62 0.00 -4.34 -1.29
N PHE A 63 0.27 -4.73 -0.04
CA PHE A 63 1.41 -4.25 0.72
C PHE A 63 2.38 -5.39 0.97
N LYS A 64 3.67 -5.14 0.77
CA LYS A 64 4.69 -6.18 0.92
C LYS A 64 4.86 -6.60 2.39
N SER A 65 4.61 -5.68 3.31
CA SER A 65 4.64 -5.95 4.75
C SER A 65 3.57 -6.95 5.22
N ASP A 66 2.52 -7.20 4.43
CA ASP A 66 1.51 -8.23 4.74
C ASP A 66 2.09 -9.65 4.65
N ASP A 67 3.20 -9.85 3.92
CA ASP A 67 3.90 -11.14 3.68
C ASP A 67 2.99 -12.28 3.19
N ASP A 68 1.83 -11.97 2.61
CA ASP A 68 0.92 -12.94 1.98
C ASP A 68 1.42 -13.32 0.58
N VAL A 69 2.36 -14.25 0.53
CA VAL A 69 3.05 -14.69 -0.69
C VAL A 69 2.06 -15.20 -1.74
N PHE A 70 1.19 -16.15 -1.36
CA PHE A 70 0.25 -16.74 -2.30
C PHE A 70 -0.85 -15.77 -2.70
N GLY A 71 -1.44 -15.05 -1.74
CA GLY A 71 -2.51 -14.09 -2.04
C GLY A 71 -2.05 -12.96 -2.96
N ALA A 72 -0.81 -12.47 -2.80
CA ALA A 72 -0.24 -11.48 -3.69
C ALA A 72 0.02 -12.03 -5.11
N LEU A 73 0.54 -13.25 -5.22
CA LEU A 73 0.79 -13.91 -6.51
C LEU A 73 -0.52 -14.21 -7.25
N GLU A 74 -1.51 -14.75 -6.56
CA GLU A 74 -2.85 -15.03 -7.11
C GLU A 74 -3.55 -13.75 -7.59
N SER A 75 -3.45 -12.68 -6.81
CA SER A 75 -4.07 -11.39 -7.14
C SER A 75 -3.41 -10.71 -8.36
N TYR A 76 -2.10 -10.86 -8.51
CA TYR A 76 -1.33 -10.19 -9.56
C TYR A 76 -1.26 -10.97 -10.88
N MET A 77 -1.08 -12.29 -10.82
CA MET A 77 -0.84 -13.14 -11.99
C MET A 77 -2.14 -13.56 -12.70
N SER A 78 -2.01 -14.12 -13.91
CA SER A 78 -3.11 -14.89 -14.50
C SER A 78 -3.33 -16.20 -13.73
N TYR A 79 -4.53 -16.77 -13.90
CA TYR A 79 -4.87 -18.05 -13.29
C TYR A 79 -3.89 -19.15 -13.74
N GLU A 80 -3.58 -19.19 -15.04
CA GLU A 80 -2.66 -20.17 -15.62
C GLU A 80 -1.22 -20.03 -15.12
N GLU A 81 -0.74 -18.79 -14.94
CA GLU A 81 0.59 -18.53 -14.37
C GLU A 81 0.66 -18.95 -12.90
N PHE A 82 -0.39 -18.66 -12.14
CA PHE A 82 -0.46 -19.03 -10.72
C PHE A 82 -0.53 -20.54 -10.51
N GLU A 83 -1.37 -21.26 -11.27
CA GLU A 83 -1.48 -22.72 -11.21
C GLU A 83 -0.20 -23.44 -11.68
N ALA A 84 0.66 -22.76 -12.44
CA ALA A 84 1.97 -23.29 -12.85
C ALA A 84 3.06 -23.11 -11.78
N LEU A 85 2.77 -22.41 -10.68
CA LEU A 85 3.72 -22.21 -9.59
C LEU A 85 3.91 -23.49 -8.75
N PRO A 86 5.02 -23.60 -8.02
CA PRO A 86 5.18 -24.63 -7.01
C PRO A 86 4.10 -24.58 -5.93
N GLU A 87 3.77 -25.74 -5.35
CA GLU A 87 2.79 -25.82 -4.26
C GLU A 87 3.32 -25.26 -2.93
N SER A 88 4.64 -25.09 -2.79
CA SER A 88 5.24 -24.59 -1.55
C SER A 88 5.47 -23.08 -1.56
N GLU A 89 5.05 -22.42 -0.49
CA GLU A 89 5.22 -20.96 -0.34
C GLU A 89 6.69 -20.54 -0.40
N SER A 90 7.58 -21.36 0.19
CA SER A 90 9.02 -21.09 0.21
C SER A 90 9.64 -21.04 -1.19
N GLU A 91 9.17 -21.87 -2.11
CA GLU A 91 9.62 -21.86 -3.49
C GLU A 91 8.98 -20.71 -4.28
N CYS A 92 7.73 -20.36 -3.96
CA CYS A 92 7.02 -19.20 -4.53
C CYS A 92 7.60 -17.85 -4.11
N ARG A 93 8.30 -17.77 -2.97
CA ARG A 93 8.85 -16.52 -2.43
C ARG A 93 9.77 -15.77 -3.40
N HIS A 94 10.48 -16.48 -4.27
CA HIS A 94 11.30 -15.84 -5.30
C HIS A 94 10.46 -15.10 -6.36
N TYR A 95 9.30 -15.64 -6.73
CA TYR A 95 8.36 -15.00 -7.65
C TYR A 95 7.71 -13.79 -6.99
N TYR A 96 7.30 -13.92 -5.73
CA TYR A 96 6.76 -12.82 -4.93
C TYR A 96 7.74 -11.65 -4.84
N ASN A 97 9.01 -11.91 -4.53
CA ASN A 97 10.04 -10.87 -4.44
C ASN A 97 10.34 -10.18 -5.78
N LYS A 98 9.98 -10.81 -6.91
CA LYS A 98 10.17 -10.28 -8.27
C LYS A 98 8.97 -9.49 -8.79
N LEU A 99 7.84 -9.49 -8.09
CA LEU A 99 6.73 -8.61 -8.42
C LEU A 99 7.23 -7.15 -8.41
N PRO A 100 6.62 -6.25 -9.21
CA PRO A 100 7.11 -4.89 -9.38
C PRO A 100 6.70 -3.99 -8.19
N TRP A 101 7.14 -4.37 -7.00
CA TRP A 101 6.96 -3.64 -5.75
C TRP A 101 7.56 -2.23 -5.87
N ILE A 102 6.82 -1.23 -5.42
CA ILE A 102 7.26 0.15 -5.38
C ILE A 102 7.51 0.53 -3.93
N LYS A 103 8.77 0.78 -3.57
CA LYS A 103 9.13 1.30 -2.25
C LYS A 103 8.76 2.78 -2.12
N ALA A 104 8.04 3.12 -1.08
CA ALA A 104 7.52 4.47 -0.84
C ALA A 104 7.36 4.77 0.65
N ILE A 105 7.20 6.05 0.97
CA ILE A 105 6.59 6.49 2.23
C ILE A 105 5.07 6.41 2.01
N ILE A 106 4.43 5.40 2.60
CA ILE A 106 2.98 5.24 2.57
C ILE A 106 2.40 6.15 3.65
N VAL A 107 1.44 7.00 3.29
CA VAL A 107 0.68 7.81 4.23
C VAL A 107 -0.80 7.52 4.09
N TYR A 108 -1.45 7.16 5.18
CA TYR A 108 -2.90 6.92 5.16
C TYR A 108 -3.66 8.25 5.28
N ILE A 109 -4.67 8.42 4.46
CA ILE A 109 -5.64 9.51 4.55
C ILE A 109 -6.95 8.89 5.03
N ASN A 110 -7.37 9.26 6.24
CA ASN A 110 -8.52 8.68 6.93
C ASN A 110 -9.69 9.66 6.97
N LEU A 111 -10.85 9.19 7.41
CA LEU A 111 -11.97 10.07 7.74
C LEU A 111 -11.56 11.10 8.82
N PRO A 112 -12.03 12.36 8.74
CA PRO A 112 -11.87 13.33 9.82
C PRO A 112 -12.49 12.85 11.13
N GLU A 113 -11.85 13.19 12.25
CA GLU A 113 -12.39 13.00 13.61
C GLU A 113 -13.49 14.02 13.96
#